data_AF-A0A538QCD6-F1
#
_entry.id   AF-A0A538QCD6-F1
#
_cell.length_a   1.000
_cell.length_b   1.000
_cell.length_c   1.000
_cell.angle_alpha   90.00
_cell.angle_beta   90.00
_cell.angle_gamma   90.00
#
_symmetry.space_group_name_H-M   'P 1'
#
loop_
_entity.id
_entity.type
_entity.pdbx_description
1 polymer ?
#
loop_
_entity_poly.entity_id
_entity_poly.type
_entity_poly.pdbx_seq_one_letter_code
_entity_poly.pdbx_strand_id
1 'polypeptide(L)'
;MSWRDVEAHTQSRPLVLPSSARDLKRKLRALLLGARDTGELSSPHKDIHETLTTLREPRPSLADKLKARSLHQGACCLEGGDPNRSRDPAGRHLRRSDGAWFDFSITVREIDSQVEVLTYRFEIRFPPGFGAPFLRFDHNLPEVVGGKPATEPRSHLHPGHDDLRVPTPQMSPEEIMRILVYELRPERAKLKTPTPFEIGWYKDTHMLLTGSG
;
A
#
# COMPACT_ATOMS: atom_id res chain seq x y z
N MET A 1 9.39 -20.80 14.33
CA MET A 1 8.94 -20.64 12.93
C MET A 1 9.67 -19.43 12.37
N SER A 2 10.49 -19.61 11.35
CA SER A 2 11.23 -18.51 10.72
C SER A 2 10.34 -17.75 9.74
N TRP A 3 10.68 -16.50 9.41
CA TRP A 3 9.94 -15.78 8.36
C TRP A 3 9.94 -16.55 7.04
N ARG A 4 11.05 -17.22 6.70
CA ARG A 4 11.15 -18.08 5.52
C ARG A 4 10.07 -19.16 5.46
N ASP A 5 9.69 -19.74 6.60
CA ASP A 5 8.63 -20.77 6.65
C ASP A 5 7.27 -20.16 6.33
N VAL A 6 6.99 -18.94 6.83
CA VAL A 6 5.74 -18.21 6.55
C VAL A 6 5.71 -17.71 5.10
N GLU A 7 6.85 -17.24 4.58
CA GLU A 7 7.01 -16.82 3.19
C GLU A 7 6.78 -17.97 2.21
N ALA A 8 7.36 -19.14 2.46
CA ALA A 8 7.17 -20.33 1.61
C ALA A 8 5.68 -20.71 1.48
N HIS A 9 4.88 -20.49 2.52
CA HIS A 9 3.44 -20.76 2.52
C HIS A 9 2.59 -19.65 1.90
N THR A 10 3.13 -18.44 1.73
CA THR A 10 2.36 -17.25 1.32
C THR A 10 2.75 -16.70 -0.05
N GLN A 11 3.97 -16.97 -0.56
CA GLN A 11 4.54 -16.16 -1.64
C GLN A 11 4.47 -16.73 -3.06
N SER A 12 4.26 -18.03 -3.29
CA SER A 12 4.31 -18.55 -4.67
C SER A 12 2.99 -18.32 -5.43
N ARG A 13 2.70 -17.06 -5.74
CA ARG A 13 1.63 -16.69 -6.66
C ARG A 13 2.23 -15.99 -7.88
N PRO A 14 2.22 -16.60 -9.07
CA PRO A 14 2.64 -15.91 -10.28
C PRO A 14 1.70 -14.73 -10.54
N LEU A 15 2.28 -13.54 -10.76
CA LEU A 15 1.51 -12.35 -11.12
C LEU A 15 1.29 -12.32 -12.63
N VAL A 16 0.04 -12.09 -13.05
CA VAL A 16 -0.27 -11.74 -14.43
C VAL A 16 -0.06 -10.25 -14.59
N LEU A 17 1.11 -9.86 -15.10
CA LEU A 17 1.49 -8.47 -15.30
C LEU A 17 1.30 -8.03 -16.76
N PRO A 18 1.10 -6.73 -17.03
CA PRO A 18 1.10 -6.18 -18.39
C PRO A 18 2.47 -6.35 -19.08
N SER A 19 2.46 -6.24 -20.41
CA SER A 19 3.66 -6.35 -21.27
C SER A 19 4.71 -5.25 -21.08
N SER A 20 4.35 -4.11 -20.50
CA SER A 20 5.29 -3.00 -20.27
C SER A 20 4.93 -2.16 -19.06
N ALA A 21 5.90 -1.43 -18.51
CA ALA A 21 5.68 -0.44 -17.46
C ALA A 21 4.68 0.64 -17.91
N ARG A 22 4.72 0.99 -19.21
CA ARG A 22 3.75 1.90 -19.85
C ARG A 22 2.33 1.34 -19.81
N ASP A 23 2.16 0.06 -20.12
CA ASP A 23 0.84 -0.59 -20.08
C ASP A 23 0.33 -0.71 -18.66
N LEU A 24 1.20 -1.05 -17.70
CA LEU A 24 0.87 -1.04 -16.27
C LEU A 24 0.38 0.33 -15.81
N LYS A 25 1.12 1.39 -16.15
CA LYS A 25 0.69 2.76 -15.87
C LYS A 25 -0.68 3.07 -16.51
N ARG A 26 -0.88 2.68 -17.77
CA ARG A 26 -2.15 2.90 -18.49
C ARG A 26 -3.31 2.22 -17.77
N LYS A 27 -3.14 0.97 -17.32
CA LYS A 27 -4.16 0.24 -16.58
C LYS A 27 -4.45 0.85 -15.21
N LEU A 28 -3.41 1.21 -14.44
CA LEU A 28 -3.59 1.90 -13.16
C LEU A 28 -4.35 3.23 -13.35
N ARG A 29 -4.00 4.00 -14.39
CA ARG A 29 -4.73 5.22 -14.74
C ARG A 29 -6.19 4.94 -15.07
N ALA A 30 -6.46 3.93 -15.89
CA ALA A 30 -7.82 3.58 -16.28
C ALA A 30 -8.67 3.17 -15.06
N LEU A 31 -8.10 2.41 -14.12
CA LEU A 31 -8.75 2.06 -12.85
C LEU A 31 -9.10 3.31 -12.03
N LEU A 32 -8.17 4.26 -11.91
CA LEU A 32 -8.38 5.50 -11.15
C LEU A 32 -9.40 6.43 -11.82
N LEU A 33 -9.37 6.57 -13.15
CA LEU A 33 -10.34 7.36 -13.89
C LEU A 33 -11.75 6.73 -13.79
N GLY A 34 -11.87 5.41 -13.96
CA GLY A 34 -13.15 4.72 -13.76
C GLY A 34 -13.68 4.85 -12.33
N ALA A 35 -12.80 4.81 -11.32
CA ALA A 35 -13.17 5.05 -9.93
C ALA A 35 -13.65 6.49 -9.70
N ARG A 36 -13.06 7.46 -10.39
CA ARG A 36 -13.53 8.84 -10.37
C ARG A 36 -14.91 8.96 -11.03
N ASP A 37 -15.10 8.36 -12.19
CA ASP A 37 -16.34 8.43 -12.96
C ASP A 37 -17.52 7.76 -12.22
N THR A 38 -17.24 6.77 -11.38
CA THR A 38 -18.22 6.08 -10.51
C THR A 38 -18.40 6.74 -9.14
N GLY A 39 -17.66 7.82 -8.83
CA GLY A 39 -17.80 8.56 -7.57
C GLY A 39 -17.04 7.97 -6.38
N GLU A 40 -16.20 6.96 -6.60
CA GLU A 40 -15.37 6.32 -5.56
C GLU A 40 -14.14 7.18 -5.19
N LEU A 41 -13.67 8.01 -6.13
CA LEU A 41 -12.62 9.02 -5.93
C LEU A 41 -13.15 10.45 -6.01
N SER A 42 -12.64 11.30 -5.12
CA SER A 42 -12.88 12.74 -5.12
C SER A 42 -11.81 13.53 -5.89
N SER A 43 -10.63 12.94 -6.14
CA SER A 43 -9.58 13.54 -6.97
C SER A 43 -10.09 13.88 -8.39
N PRO A 44 -9.93 15.14 -8.87
CA PRO A 44 -10.20 15.51 -10.25
C PRO A 44 -9.42 14.68 -11.27
N HIS A 45 -9.95 14.56 -12.49
CA HIS A 45 -9.23 13.89 -13.60
C HIS A 45 -7.83 14.47 -13.80
N LYS A 46 -7.71 15.80 -13.81
CA LYS A 46 -6.43 16.50 -13.94
C LYS A 46 -5.43 16.04 -12.89
N ASP A 47 -5.84 16.01 -11.62
CA ASP A 47 -4.99 15.58 -10.51
C ASP A 47 -4.57 14.12 -10.66
N ILE A 48 -5.45 13.23 -11.12
CA ILE A 48 -5.10 11.82 -11.41
C ILE A 48 -4.01 11.75 -12.49
N HIS A 49 -4.12 12.56 -13.56
CA HIS A 49 -3.13 12.60 -14.63
C HIS A 49 -1.77 13.12 -14.17
N GLU A 50 -1.75 14.18 -13.37
CA GLU A 50 -0.54 14.84 -12.85
C GLU A 50 0.12 14.02 -11.73
N THR A 51 -0.68 13.34 -10.92
CA THR A 51 -0.21 12.53 -9.78
C THR A 51 0.46 11.24 -10.23
N LEU A 52 -0.02 10.63 -11.33
CA LEU A 52 0.52 9.37 -11.85
C LEU A 52 1.73 9.60 -12.77
N THR A 53 2.93 9.53 -12.21
CA THR A 53 4.18 9.81 -12.90
C THR A 53 5.00 8.55 -13.17
N THR A 54 5.96 8.68 -14.10
CA THR A 54 6.95 7.63 -14.37
C THR A 54 8.32 8.27 -14.26
N LEU A 55 9.14 7.76 -13.36
CA LEU A 55 10.54 8.09 -13.27
C LEU A 55 11.32 7.07 -14.09
N ARG A 56 12.06 7.55 -15.09
CA ARG A 56 12.87 6.69 -15.97
C ARG A 56 13.94 5.93 -15.20
N GLU A 57 14.39 6.49 -14.08
CA GLU A 57 15.36 5.88 -13.19
C GLU A 57 14.77 5.78 -11.77
N PRO A 58 15.09 4.70 -11.03
CA PRO A 58 14.76 4.61 -9.62
C PRO A 58 15.40 5.73 -8.81
N ARG A 59 14.74 6.15 -7.71
CA ARG A 59 15.29 7.15 -6.80
C ARG A 59 16.68 6.73 -6.29
N PRO A 60 17.60 7.67 -6.01
CA PRO A 60 19.00 7.33 -5.65
C PRO A 60 19.13 6.28 -4.54
N SER A 61 18.33 6.41 -3.47
CA SER A 61 18.34 5.47 -2.33
C SER A 61 17.93 4.04 -2.68
N LEU A 62 17.19 3.85 -3.78
CA LEU A 62 16.82 2.55 -4.31
C LEU A 62 17.78 2.08 -5.42
N ALA A 63 18.29 3.01 -6.23
CA ALA A 63 19.22 2.71 -7.32
C ALA A 63 20.45 1.94 -6.83
N ASP A 64 21.06 2.35 -5.70
CA ASP A 64 22.22 1.65 -5.14
C ASP A 64 21.88 0.22 -4.68
N LYS A 65 20.70 0.04 -4.08
CA LYS A 65 20.21 -1.28 -3.67
C LYS A 65 19.95 -2.19 -4.86
N LEU A 66 19.45 -1.65 -5.96
CA LEU A 66 19.22 -2.37 -7.22
C LEU A 66 20.53 -2.74 -7.91
N LYS A 67 21.51 -1.82 -7.94
CA LYS A 67 22.85 -2.09 -8.47
C LYS A 67 23.53 -3.23 -7.71
N ALA A 68 23.50 -3.20 -6.38
CA ALA A 68 24.04 -4.25 -5.52
C ALA A 68 23.40 -5.64 -5.73
N ARG A 69 22.23 -5.70 -6.37
CA ARG A 69 21.47 -6.93 -6.68
C ARG A 69 21.48 -7.29 -8.16
N SER A 70 22.15 -6.51 -9.01
CA SER A 70 22.07 -6.64 -10.48
C SER A 70 20.63 -6.54 -11.02
N LEU A 71 19.79 -5.73 -10.37
CA LEU A 71 18.39 -5.50 -10.76
C LEU A 71 18.16 -4.11 -11.39
N HIS A 72 19.22 -3.36 -11.65
CA HIS A 72 19.15 -1.95 -12.08
C HIS A 72 18.84 -1.78 -13.57
N GLN A 73 19.23 -2.74 -14.41
CA GLN A 73 18.99 -2.66 -15.86
C GLN A 73 17.49 -2.75 -16.16
N GLY A 74 16.97 -1.78 -16.93
CA GLY A 74 15.55 -1.71 -17.27
C GLY A 74 14.62 -1.34 -16.12
N ALA A 75 15.17 -0.96 -14.96
CA ALA A 75 14.38 -0.57 -13.79
C ALA A 75 13.83 0.85 -13.93
N CYS A 76 12.56 1.04 -13.62
CA CYS A 76 11.91 2.35 -13.56
C CYS A 76 10.90 2.40 -12.40
N CYS A 77 10.45 3.60 -12.04
CA CYS A 77 9.43 3.77 -10.99
C CYS A 77 8.14 4.37 -11.54
N LEU A 78 7.02 3.82 -11.11
CA LEU A 78 5.69 4.41 -11.24
C LEU A 78 5.28 4.96 -9.88
N GLU A 79 4.85 6.21 -9.84
CA GLU A 79 4.43 6.85 -8.59
C GLU A 79 3.03 7.44 -8.76
N GLY A 80 2.17 7.22 -7.77
CA GLY A 80 0.87 7.88 -7.65
C GLY A 80 0.84 8.68 -6.35
N GLY A 81 1.38 9.90 -6.42
CA GLY A 81 1.59 10.76 -5.26
C GLY A 81 3.07 11.02 -5.02
N ASP A 82 3.38 11.83 -4.01
CA ASP A 82 4.74 11.98 -3.50
C ASP A 82 4.95 10.99 -2.34
N PRO A 83 6.15 10.41 -2.15
CA PRO A 83 6.40 9.55 -1.02
C PRO A 83 6.24 10.33 0.29
N ASN A 84 5.21 9.96 1.03
CA ASN A 84 4.73 10.73 2.17
C ASN A 84 4.97 9.98 3.48
N ARG A 85 6.24 9.89 3.90
CA ARG A 85 6.61 9.17 5.14
C ARG A 85 6.08 9.84 6.40
N SER A 86 5.93 11.16 6.39
CA SER A 86 5.36 11.95 7.48
C SER A 86 3.83 11.89 7.53
N ARG A 87 3.19 11.29 6.51
CA ARG A 87 1.73 11.25 6.34
C ARG A 87 1.11 12.65 6.36
N ASP A 88 1.82 13.60 5.77
CA ASP A 88 1.41 14.99 5.64
C ASP A 88 0.23 15.13 4.65
N PRO A 89 -0.98 15.54 5.10
CA PRO A 89 -2.14 15.66 4.24
C PRO A 89 -2.07 16.84 3.24
N ALA A 90 -1.01 17.65 3.27
CA ALA A 90 -0.73 18.68 2.27
C ALA A 90 0.06 18.17 1.05
N GLY A 91 0.62 16.96 1.12
CA GLY A 91 1.35 16.33 0.00
C GLY A 91 0.45 16.02 -1.21
N ARG A 92 1.07 15.61 -2.32
CA ARG A 92 0.31 15.07 -3.46
C ARG A 92 -0.12 13.63 -3.19
N HIS A 93 -1.42 13.38 -3.22
CA HIS A 93 -2.03 12.06 -3.09
C HIS A 93 -3.39 11.99 -3.78
N LEU A 94 -3.86 10.78 -3.98
CA LEU A 94 -5.20 10.49 -4.48
C LEU A 94 -6.18 10.46 -3.31
N ARG A 95 -7.38 11.02 -3.50
CA ARG A 95 -8.42 11.13 -2.48
C ARG A 95 -9.63 10.30 -2.87
N ARG A 96 -10.11 9.50 -1.93
CA ARG A 96 -11.39 8.78 -2.00
C ARG A 96 -12.54 9.71 -1.62
N SER A 97 -13.76 9.34 -2.00
CA SER A 97 -14.97 10.09 -1.69
C SER A 97 -15.33 10.10 -0.19
N ASP A 98 -14.86 9.12 0.58
CA ASP A 98 -15.05 9.04 2.04
C ASP A 98 -13.97 9.77 2.85
N GLY A 99 -13.13 10.57 2.19
CA GLY A 99 -12.08 11.35 2.84
C GLY A 99 -10.78 10.58 3.12
N ALA A 100 -10.74 9.27 2.87
CA ALA A 100 -9.49 8.54 2.85
C ALA A 100 -8.59 9.02 1.70
N TRP A 101 -7.28 8.90 1.87
CA TRP A 101 -6.33 9.31 0.84
C TRP A 101 -5.13 8.38 0.79
N PHE A 102 -4.55 8.21 -0.38
CA PHE A 102 -3.52 7.21 -0.60
C PHE A 102 -2.47 7.67 -1.60
N ASP A 103 -1.27 7.14 -1.42
CA ASP A 103 -0.18 7.22 -2.37
C ASP A 103 0.48 5.86 -2.57
N PHE A 104 1.24 5.75 -3.66
CA PHE A 104 1.99 4.54 -3.93
C PHE A 104 3.25 4.79 -4.75
N SER A 105 4.19 3.87 -4.61
CA SER A 105 5.35 3.74 -5.48
C SER A 105 5.53 2.27 -5.89
N ILE A 106 5.83 2.06 -7.16
CA ILE A 106 6.08 0.73 -7.73
C ILE A 106 7.38 0.82 -8.49
N THR A 107 8.34 -0.02 -8.17
CA THR A 107 9.53 -0.20 -8.99
C THR A 107 9.38 -1.47 -9.79
N VAL A 108 9.42 -1.31 -11.10
CA VAL A 108 9.36 -2.42 -12.04
C VAL A 108 10.65 -2.50 -12.84
N ARG A 109 10.93 -3.68 -13.37
CA ARG A 109 12.01 -3.93 -14.30
C ARG A 109 11.41 -4.48 -15.60
N GLU A 110 11.80 -3.89 -16.72
CA GLU A 110 11.39 -4.32 -18.04
C GLU A 110 12.58 -4.94 -18.78
N ILE A 111 12.51 -6.24 -19.07
CA ILE A 111 13.51 -7.00 -19.83
C ILE A 111 12.75 -7.88 -20.82
N ASP A 112 13.17 -7.88 -22.09
CA ASP A 112 12.61 -8.76 -23.14
C ASP A 112 11.06 -8.72 -23.26
N SER A 113 10.46 -7.53 -23.15
CA SER A 113 9.00 -7.32 -23.14
C SER A 113 8.25 -8.02 -22.00
N GLN A 114 8.95 -8.33 -20.92
CA GLN A 114 8.39 -8.82 -19.66
C GLN A 114 8.56 -7.76 -18.59
N VAL A 115 7.50 -7.54 -17.80
CA VAL A 115 7.53 -6.67 -16.63
C VAL A 115 7.65 -7.53 -15.38
N GLU A 116 8.64 -7.21 -14.57
CA GLU A 116 8.80 -7.76 -13.23
C GLU A 116 8.57 -6.66 -12.19
N VAL A 117 7.77 -6.95 -11.17
CA VAL A 117 7.64 -6.07 -9.99
C VAL A 117 8.78 -6.37 -9.03
N LEU A 118 9.67 -5.41 -8.81
CA LEU A 118 10.81 -5.56 -7.91
C LEU A 118 10.46 -5.19 -6.46
N THR A 119 9.73 -4.09 -6.30
CA THR A 119 9.28 -3.59 -5.00
C THR A 119 8.07 -2.69 -5.20
N TYR A 120 7.18 -2.62 -4.21
CA TYR A 120 6.15 -1.61 -4.16
C TYR A 120 5.86 -1.19 -2.73
N ARG A 121 5.21 -0.03 -2.62
CA ARG A 121 4.55 0.46 -1.43
C ARG A 121 3.23 1.08 -1.84
N PHE A 122 2.15 0.67 -1.20
CA PHE A 122 0.84 1.30 -1.31
C PHE A 122 0.37 1.62 0.09
N GLU A 123 0.10 2.90 0.40
CA GLU A 123 -0.40 3.30 1.71
C GLU A 123 -1.68 4.12 1.57
N ILE A 124 -2.74 3.68 2.25
CA ILE A 124 -3.98 4.43 2.42
C ILE A 124 -4.11 4.89 3.85
N ARG A 125 -4.49 6.15 4.06
CA ARG A 125 -4.79 6.74 5.35
C ARG A 125 -6.29 6.95 5.44
N PHE A 126 -6.86 6.53 6.54
CA PHE A 126 -8.30 6.57 6.74
C PHE A 126 -8.70 7.82 7.53
N PRO A 127 -9.94 8.32 7.31
CA PRO A 127 -10.49 9.33 8.21
C PRO A 127 -10.66 8.77 9.63
N PRO A 128 -10.80 9.64 10.65
CA PRO A 128 -11.13 9.21 11.99
C PRO A 128 -12.35 8.27 12.03
N GLY A 129 -12.32 7.26 12.90
CA GLY A 129 -13.44 6.32 13.09
C GLY A 129 -13.37 5.01 12.28
N PHE A 130 -12.35 4.82 11.43
CA PHE A 130 -12.17 3.60 10.62
C PHE A 130 -11.63 2.39 11.42
N GLY A 131 -11.19 2.59 12.66
CA GLY A 131 -10.58 1.55 13.50
C GLY A 131 -9.07 1.36 13.31
N ALA A 132 -8.51 1.82 12.19
CA ALA A 132 -7.07 1.94 11.98
C ALA A 132 -6.74 3.28 11.28
N PRO A 133 -5.62 3.95 11.62
CA PRO A 133 -5.25 5.22 11.01
C PRO A 133 -4.77 5.06 9.55
N PHE A 134 -4.20 3.90 9.20
CA PHE A 134 -3.74 3.60 7.85
C PHE A 134 -3.66 2.10 7.59
N LEU A 135 -3.49 1.74 6.32
CA LEU A 135 -3.10 0.41 5.88
C LEU A 135 -1.99 0.54 4.83
N ARG A 136 -0.88 -0.20 4.99
CA ARG A 136 0.21 -0.19 4.00
C ARG A 136 0.54 -1.59 3.50
N PHE A 137 0.57 -1.78 2.19
CA PHE A 137 1.10 -2.98 1.54
C PHE A 137 2.51 -2.69 1.04
N ASP A 138 3.49 -3.44 1.54
CA ASP A 138 4.88 -3.36 1.12
C ASP A 138 5.31 -4.68 0.45
N HIS A 139 6.01 -4.56 -0.68
CA HIS A 139 6.78 -5.63 -1.30
C HIS A 139 8.24 -5.21 -1.33
N ASN A 140 9.06 -5.83 -0.49
CA ASN A 140 10.49 -5.59 -0.39
C ASN A 140 11.24 -6.20 -1.57
N LEU A 141 12.41 -5.61 -1.87
CA LEU A 141 13.34 -6.19 -2.84
C LEU A 141 13.70 -7.63 -2.44
N PRO A 142 14.03 -8.51 -3.41
CA PRO A 142 14.64 -9.79 -3.11
C PRO A 142 15.88 -9.61 -2.22
N GLU A 143 16.09 -10.54 -1.30
CA GLU A 143 17.30 -10.61 -0.48
C GLU A 143 18.56 -10.62 -1.34
N VAL A 144 19.64 -10.05 -0.80
CA VAL A 144 20.98 -10.21 -1.39
C VAL A 144 21.51 -11.59 -1.03
N VAL A 145 22.11 -12.23 -2.02
CA VAL A 145 22.92 -13.45 -1.90
C VAL A 145 24.05 -13.23 -0.88
N GLY A 146 23.89 -13.84 0.29
CA GLY A 146 24.86 -13.84 1.40
C GLY A 146 24.45 -14.75 2.56
N GLY A 147 23.48 -15.65 2.34
CA GLY A 147 23.04 -16.67 3.29
C GLY A 147 22.20 -16.20 4.48
N LYS A 148 22.23 -14.91 4.84
CA LYS A 148 21.45 -14.37 5.97
C LYS A 148 19.95 -14.36 5.65
N PRO A 149 19.07 -14.78 6.58
CA PRO A 149 17.62 -14.69 6.40
C PRO A 149 17.13 -13.24 6.41
N ALA A 150 16.05 -13.01 5.66
CA ALA A 150 15.37 -11.73 5.65
C ALA A 150 14.96 -11.37 7.07
N THR A 151 15.31 -10.16 7.49
CA THR A 151 14.83 -9.60 8.75
C THR A 151 13.33 -9.29 8.69
N GLU A 152 12.75 -9.27 7.48
CA GLU A 152 11.36 -8.92 7.22
C GLU A 152 10.80 -9.77 6.07
N PRO A 153 9.49 -10.09 6.07
CA PRO A 153 8.84 -10.75 4.94
C PRO A 153 8.94 -9.91 3.65
N ARG A 154 9.08 -10.58 2.50
CA ARG A 154 9.11 -9.96 1.18
C ARG A 154 7.81 -9.21 0.91
N SER A 155 6.67 -9.84 1.12
CA SER A 155 5.35 -9.21 1.00
C SER A 155 4.70 -9.16 2.37
N HIS A 156 4.31 -7.96 2.81
CA HIS A 156 3.65 -7.78 4.08
C HIS A 156 2.73 -6.55 4.11
N LEU A 157 1.94 -6.50 5.17
CA LEU A 157 0.94 -5.49 5.47
C LEU A 157 1.23 -4.83 6.82
N HIS A 158 1.08 -3.51 6.88
CA HIS A 158 1.05 -2.75 8.13
C HIS A 158 -0.38 -2.29 8.44
N PRO A 159 -1.06 -2.89 9.44
CA PRO A 159 -2.39 -2.48 9.88
C PRO A 159 -2.30 -1.35 10.91
N GLY A 160 -2.16 -0.11 10.45
CA GLY A 160 -2.23 1.08 11.31
C GLY A 160 -1.00 1.35 12.19
N HIS A 161 0.04 0.52 12.11
CA HIS A 161 1.28 0.71 12.86
C HIS A 161 2.51 0.23 12.06
N ASP A 162 3.58 1.02 12.05
CA ASP A 162 4.79 0.72 11.27
C ASP A 162 5.54 -0.52 11.77
N ASP A 163 5.51 -0.79 13.07
CA ASP A 163 6.17 -1.98 13.64
C ASP A 163 5.32 -3.26 13.55
N LEU A 164 4.02 -3.14 13.27
CA LEU A 164 3.15 -4.29 13.07
C LEU A 164 3.23 -4.73 11.62
N ARG A 165 3.66 -5.97 11.39
CA ARG A 165 3.82 -6.55 10.06
C ARG A 165 3.08 -7.88 10.00
N VAL A 166 2.17 -8.00 9.04
CA VAL A 166 1.45 -9.24 8.75
C VAL A 166 1.89 -9.73 7.37
N PRO A 167 2.48 -10.94 7.26
CA PRO A 167 2.83 -11.50 5.95
C PRO A 167 1.62 -11.59 5.03
N THR A 168 1.82 -11.30 3.76
CA THR A 168 0.78 -11.35 2.73
C THR A 168 1.30 -12.05 1.48
N PRO A 169 0.42 -12.61 0.64
CA PRO A 169 0.83 -13.04 -0.69
C PRO A 169 1.33 -11.85 -1.51
N GLN A 170 2.21 -12.12 -2.48
CA GLN A 170 2.51 -11.13 -3.50
C GLN A 170 1.25 -10.80 -4.29
N MET A 171 0.95 -9.50 -4.42
CA MET A 171 -0.21 -8.99 -5.15
C MET A 171 0.26 -8.14 -6.34
N SER A 172 -0.52 -8.15 -7.41
CA SER A 172 -0.28 -7.23 -8.51
C SER A 172 -0.66 -5.80 -8.11
N PRO A 173 0.01 -4.78 -8.66
CA PRO A 173 -0.37 -3.39 -8.46
C PRO A 173 -1.84 -3.10 -8.76
N GLU A 174 -2.42 -3.78 -9.76
CA GLU A 174 -3.83 -3.63 -10.14
C GLU A 174 -4.77 -4.15 -9.05
N GLU A 175 -4.46 -5.30 -8.43
CA GLU A 175 -5.22 -5.86 -7.31
C GLU A 175 -5.18 -4.96 -6.08
N ILE A 176 -3.99 -4.50 -5.69
CA ILE A 176 -3.85 -3.60 -4.54
C ILE A 176 -4.62 -2.31 -4.79
N MET A 177 -4.54 -1.75 -6.01
CA MET A 177 -5.30 -0.56 -6.37
C MET A 177 -6.81 -0.79 -6.23
N ARG A 178 -7.33 -1.95 -6.64
CA ARG A 178 -8.75 -2.28 -6.47
C ARG A 178 -9.14 -2.38 -5.01
N ILE A 179 -8.32 -3.02 -4.18
CA ILE A 179 -8.54 -3.12 -2.73
C ILE A 179 -8.58 -1.72 -2.11
N LEU A 180 -7.59 -0.88 -2.41
CA LEU A 180 -7.50 0.48 -1.89
C LEU A 180 -8.67 1.36 -2.31
N VAL A 181 -9.18 1.21 -3.52
CA VAL A 181 -10.24 2.06 -4.05
C VAL A 181 -11.62 1.54 -3.67
N TYR A 182 -11.90 0.25 -3.83
CA TYR A 182 -13.26 -0.27 -3.78
C TYR A 182 -13.57 -1.10 -2.53
N GLU A 183 -12.60 -1.82 -1.96
CA GLU A 183 -12.89 -2.85 -0.94
C GLU A 183 -12.67 -2.38 0.49
N LEU A 184 -11.63 -1.56 0.73
CA LEU A 184 -11.33 -1.04 2.06
C LEU A 184 -12.26 0.12 2.42
N ARG A 185 -13.56 -0.11 2.47
CA ARG A 185 -14.57 0.89 2.85
C ARG A 185 -14.84 0.78 4.34
N PRO A 186 -15.21 1.90 5.00
CA PRO A 186 -15.71 1.76 6.35
C PRO A 186 -16.96 0.89 6.22
N GLU A 187 -17.10 -0.14 7.05
CA GLU A 187 -18.43 -0.68 7.23
C GLU A 187 -19.32 0.52 7.54
N ARG A 188 -20.44 0.66 6.82
CA ARG A 188 -21.51 1.51 7.33
C ARG A 188 -21.90 0.84 8.64
N ALA A 189 -21.21 1.19 9.72
CA ALA A 189 -21.64 0.91 11.05
C ALA A 189 -23.03 1.55 11.09
N LYS A 190 -24.06 0.71 10.99
CA LYS A 190 -25.33 1.07 11.59
C LYS A 190 -24.90 1.44 13.00
N LEU A 191 -25.00 2.71 13.37
CA LEU A 191 -24.74 3.17 14.73
C LEU A 191 -25.62 2.31 15.63
N LYS A 192 -25.05 1.20 16.10
CA LYS A 192 -25.68 0.29 17.04
C LYS A 192 -25.58 1.06 18.35
N THR A 193 -26.73 1.27 18.99
CA THR A 193 -26.75 1.77 20.35
C THR A 193 -25.79 0.92 21.18
N PRO A 194 -24.79 1.53 21.84
CA PRO A 194 -23.87 0.79 22.69
C PRO A 194 -24.66 -0.05 23.69
N THR A 195 -24.27 -1.30 23.84
CA THR A 195 -24.90 -2.19 24.81
C THR A 195 -24.63 -1.69 26.23
N PRO A 196 -25.51 -2.00 27.21
CA PRO A 196 -25.24 -1.70 28.61
C PRO A 196 -23.89 -2.24 29.10
N PHE A 197 -23.43 -3.36 28.54
CA PHE A 197 -22.11 -3.93 28.81
C PHE A 197 -20.97 -3.02 28.30
N GLU A 198 -21.01 -2.59 27.04
CA GLU A 198 -20.00 -1.69 26.46
C GLU A 198 -19.93 -0.35 27.22
N ILE A 199 -21.09 0.17 27.67
CA ILE A 199 -21.17 1.38 28.50
C ILE A 199 -20.58 1.15 29.89
N GLY A 200 -20.90 0.02 30.53
CA GLY A 200 -20.36 -0.35 31.84
C GLY A 200 -18.84 -0.51 31.80
N TRP A 201 -18.34 -1.31 30.85
CA TRP A 201 -16.92 -1.56 30.68
C TRP A 201 -16.13 -0.26 30.44
N TYR A 202 -16.64 0.66 29.62
CA TYR A 202 -15.99 1.96 29.39
C TYR A 202 -15.91 2.78 30.68
N LYS A 203 -16.99 2.87 31.46
CA LYS A 203 -17.02 3.62 32.73
C LYS A 203 -16.05 3.04 33.75
N ASP A 204 -16.05 1.72 33.91
CA ASP A 204 -15.19 1.03 34.87
C ASP A 204 -13.71 1.21 34.50
N THR A 205 -13.38 1.06 33.21
CA THR A 205 -12.02 1.21 32.71
C THR A 205 -11.56 2.67 32.79
N HIS A 206 -12.43 3.63 32.48
CA HIS A 206 -12.11 5.05 32.57
C HIS A 206 -11.92 5.49 34.03
N MET A 207 -12.74 5.02 34.95
CA MET A 207 -12.57 5.29 36.39
C MET A 207 -11.26 4.73 36.95
N LEU A 208 -10.88 3.52 36.53
CA LEU A 208 -9.60 2.89 36.88
C LEU A 208 -8.40 3.69 36.37
N LEU A 209 -8.52 4.30 35.19
CA LEU A 209 -7.44 5.07 34.57
C LEU A 209 -7.34 6.51 35.06
N THR A 210 -8.43 7.12 35.52
CA THR A 210 -8.43 8.52 36.02
C THR A 210 -8.31 8.65 37.53
N GLY A 211 -8.11 7.53 38.26
CA GLY A 211 -7.78 7.53 39.69
C GLY A 211 -8.82 8.24 40.56
N SER A 212 -10.08 8.28 40.12
CA SER A 212 -11.18 8.94 40.85
C SER A 212 -11.95 7.89 41.65
N GLY A 213 -11.33 7.42 42.73
CA GLY A 213 -11.95 6.62 43.78
C GLY A 213 -12.06 7.44 45.06
#